data_AF-A0AAD5F397-F1
#
_entry.id   AF-A0AAD5F397-F1
#
_cell.length_a   1.000
_cell.length_b   1.000
_cell.length_c   1.000
_cell.angle_alpha   90.00
_cell.angle_beta   90.00
_cell.angle_gamma   90.00
#
_symmetry.space_group_name_H-M   'P 1'
#
loop_
_entity.id
_entity.type
_entity.pdbx_description
1 polymer ?
#
loop_
_entity_poly.entity_id
_entity_poly.type
_entity_poly.pdbx_seq_one_letter_code
_entity_poly.pdbx_strand_id
1 'polypeptide(L)'
;MAYVVGEGGKKIVLSSAAKKWKDFKSTLTRQFILPFANEKENLKEPPQLYNFIEKSQWDAFVASRLSQDFEAVHSGQSQRREKCEYNHRLSRKGYKKAREDKQGNIPDPKVAEKAKLIDDLKKQVSKGTLTVSGSNDVLTLALGTSEHGGRVRGVGAGVSPTLFFDLPRQQRVKFADKLKESVMEAVREETKKMEARAKQSVLEAVRAEREILLKQFSQLIPNFIPTCSVKL
;
A
#
# COMPACT_ATOMS: atom_id res chain seq x y z
N MET A 1 22.40 -21.80 26.50
CA MET A 1 21.22 -22.31 25.75
C MET A 1 21.66 -22.71 24.35
N ALA A 2 21.50 -23.97 23.96
CA ALA A 2 21.76 -24.43 22.59
C ALA A 2 20.41 -24.55 21.86
N TYR A 3 20.26 -23.82 20.73
CA TYR A 3 19.06 -23.91 19.90
C TYR A 3 19.27 -24.97 18.82
N VAL A 4 18.41 -26.00 18.82
CA VAL A 4 18.42 -27.04 17.79
C VAL A 4 17.68 -26.51 16.55
N VAL A 5 18.41 -26.35 15.45
CA VAL A 5 17.84 -25.90 14.16
C VAL A 5 17.55 -27.11 13.28
N GLY A 6 16.28 -27.34 12.95
CA GLY A 6 15.85 -28.40 12.05
C GLY A 6 16.44 -28.25 10.63
N GLU A 7 16.67 -29.38 9.93
CA GLU A 7 17.45 -29.43 8.68
C GLU A 7 16.93 -28.52 7.56
N GLY A 8 15.61 -28.41 7.40
CA GLY A 8 15.01 -27.53 6.39
C GLY A 8 15.25 -26.03 6.61
N GLY A 9 15.56 -25.61 7.85
CA GLY A 9 15.78 -24.21 8.20
C GLY A 9 17.24 -23.77 8.30
N LYS A 10 18.18 -24.72 8.34
CA LYS A 10 19.62 -24.45 8.63
C LYS A 10 20.19 -23.37 7.72
N LYS A 11 19.94 -23.44 6.41
CA LYS A 11 20.47 -22.48 5.44
C LYS A 11 19.99 -21.05 5.70
N ILE A 12 18.70 -20.88 6.01
CA ILE A 12 18.09 -19.57 6.25
C ILE A 12 18.64 -18.98 7.54
N VAL A 13 18.68 -19.78 8.60
CA VAL A 13 19.19 -19.36 9.91
C VAL A 13 20.66 -18.96 9.82
N LEU A 14 21.51 -19.78 9.20
CA LEU A 14 22.93 -19.47 9.01
C LEU A 14 23.14 -18.23 8.14
N SER A 15 22.35 -18.06 7.08
CA SER A 15 22.43 -16.86 6.22
C SER A 15 22.07 -15.59 6.99
N SER A 16 21.03 -15.67 7.83
CA SER A 16 20.60 -14.57 8.69
C SER A 16 21.66 -14.25 9.76
N ALA A 17 22.20 -15.28 10.42
CA ALA A 17 23.27 -15.13 11.40
C ALA A 17 24.53 -14.52 10.77
N ALA A 18 24.94 -15.01 9.59
CA ALA A 18 26.08 -14.47 8.85
C ALA A 18 25.87 -13.00 8.45
N LYS A 19 24.64 -12.61 8.06
CA LYS A 19 24.30 -11.21 7.79
C LYS A 19 24.45 -10.36 9.04
N LYS A 20 23.82 -10.76 10.15
CA LYS A 20 23.92 -10.05 11.44
C LYS A 20 25.38 -9.92 11.91
N TRP A 21 26.18 -10.95 11.71
CA TRP A 21 27.61 -10.92 12.05
C TRP A 21 28.41 -9.94 11.20
N LYS A 22 28.13 -9.87 9.89
CA LYS A 22 28.73 -8.87 9.00
C LYS A 22 28.32 -7.44 9.40
N ASP A 23 27.03 -7.23 9.66
CA ASP A 23 26.49 -5.92 10.06
C ASP A 23 27.09 -5.47 11.40
N PHE A 24 27.21 -6.40 12.36
CA PHE A 24 27.87 -6.16 13.65
C PHE A 24 29.32 -5.70 13.48
N LYS A 25 30.13 -6.45 12.72
CA LYS A 25 31.52 -6.07 12.42
C LYS A 25 31.62 -4.71 11.70
N SER A 26 30.69 -4.43 10.79
CA SER A 26 30.62 -3.15 10.08
C SER A 26 30.35 -1.99 11.04
N THR A 27 29.41 -2.18 11.98
CA THR A 27 29.11 -1.21 13.03
C THR A 27 30.32 -0.95 13.92
N LEU A 28 30.99 -2.01 14.39
CA LEU A 28 32.23 -1.87 15.17
C LEU A 28 33.29 -1.06 14.43
N THR A 29 33.49 -1.36 13.15
CA THR A 29 34.49 -0.69 12.33
C THR A 29 34.15 0.79 12.13
N ARG A 30 32.89 1.11 11.80
CA ARG A 30 32.46 2.49 11.50
C ARG A 30 32.39 3.38 12.73
N GLN A 31 31.96 2.85 13.87
CA GLN A 31 31.69 3.65 15.07
C GLN A 31 32.87 3.69 16.04
N PHE A 32 33.66 2.62 16.13
CA PHE A 32 34.65 2.46 17.20
C PHE A 32 36.09 2.30 16.69
N ILE A 33 36.32 2.08 15.39
CA ILE A 33 37.68 1.92 14.84
C ILE A 33 38.06 3.09 13.95
N LEU A 34 37.34 3.31 12.84
CA LEU A 34 37.69 4.34 11.85
C LEU A 34 37.75 5.77 12.43
N PRO A 35 36.87 6.20 13.35
CA PRO A 35 36.97 7.54 13.96
C PRO A 35 38.25 7.74 14.78
N PHE A 36 38.81 6.67 15.34
CA PHE A 36 39.97 6.70 16.22
C PHE A 36 41.22 6.08 15.58
N ALA A 37 41.23 5.93 14.24
CA ALA A 37 42.33 5.28 13.53
C ALA A 37 43.71 5.94 13.79
N ASN A 38 43.72 7.25 14.06
CA ASN A 38 44.93 8.03 14.37
C ASN A 38 45.27 8.05 15.88
N GLU A 39 44.29 7.76 16.75
CA GLU A 39 44.42 7.83 18.21
C GLU A 39 44.41 6.42 18.81
N LYS A 40 45.53 5.71 18.63
CA LYS A 40 45.68 4.30 19.05
C LYS A 40 45.42 4.05 20.54
N GLU A 41 45.56 5.06 21.39
CA GLU A 41 45.25 5.00 22.82
C GLU A 41 43.75 4.69 23.07
N ASN A 42 42.87 5.22 22.24
CA ASN A 42 41.41 5.04 22.35
C ASN A 42 40.93 3.68 21.80
N LEU A 43 41.83 2.89 21.20
CA LEU A 43 41.54 1.56 20.64
C LEU A 43 41.98 0.40 21.54
N LYS A 44 42.63 0.69 22.67
CA LYS A 44 43.20 -0.34 23.58
C LYS A 44 42.16 -1.19 24.29
N GLU A 45 40.92 -0.72 24.36
CA GLU A 45 39.84 -1.42 25.05
C GLU A 45 38.63 -1.59 24.13
N PRO A 46 37.98 -2.76 24.16
CA PRO A 46 36.74 -2.96 23.43
C PRO A 46 35.64 -2.05 23.98
N PRO A 47 34.64 -1.68 23.17
CA PRO A 47 33.53 -0.87 23.63
C PRO A 47 32.80 -1.55 24.79
N GLN A 48 32.53 -0.82 25.88
CA GLN A 48 31.85 -1.35 27.07
C GLN A 48 30.47 -1.97 26.76
N LEU A 49 29.81 -1.49 25.71
CA LEU A 49 28.54 -2.03 25.20
C LEU A 49 28.65 -3.52 24.78
N TYR A 50 29.85 -3.99 24.45
CA TYR A 50 30.12 -5.34 23.98
C TYR A 50 31.13 -6.04 24.89
N ASN A 51 30.79 -6.14 26.18
CA ASN A 51 31.58 -6.81 27.23
C ASN A 51 31.90 -8.29 26.97
N PHE A 52 31.21 -8.93 26.02
CA PHE A 52 31.48 -10.31 25.60
C PHE A 52 32.67 -10.45 24.64
N ILE A 53 33.23 -9.34 24.14
CA ILE A 53 34.41 -9.36 23.28
C ILE A 53 35.66 -9.40 24.16
N GLU A 54 36.45 -10.46 24.02
CA GLU A 54 37.72 -10.56 24.72
C GLU A 54 38.73 -9.55 24.16
N LYS A 55 39.59 -8.99 25.01
CA LYS A 55 40.60 -8.01 24.60
C LYS A 55 41.52 -8.53 23.49
N SER A 56 41.94 -9.80 23.59
CA SER A 56 42.76 -10.46 22.56
C SER A 56 42.08 -10.48 21.18
N GLN A 57 40.77 -10.76 21.16
CA GLN A 57 39.94 -10.78 19.95
C GLN A 57 39.73 -9.39 19.39
N TRP A 58 39.56 -8.40 20.27
CA TRP A 58 39.46 -7.00 19.90
C TRP A 58 40.74 -6.49 19.25
N ASP A 59 41.90 -6.74 19.88
CA ASP A 59 43.21 -6.30 19.38
C ASP A 59 43.49 -6.89 17.99
N ALA A 60 43.23 -8.19 17.81
CA ALA A 60 43.36 -8.86 16.51
C ALA A 60 42.39 -8.27 15.47
N PHE A 61 41.18 -7.92 15.87
CA PHE A 61 40.19 -7.31 14.99
C PHE A 61 40.59 -5.90 14.57
N VAL A 62 41.04 -5.05 15.49
CA VAL A 62 41.54 -3.70 15.21
C VAL A 62 42.72 -3.76 14.25
N ALA A 63 43.70 -4.63 14.50
CA ALA A 63 44.84 -4.85 13.59
C ALA A 63 44.37 -5.24 12.18
N SER A 64 43.36 -6.11 12.06
CA SER A 64 42.81 -6.49 10.76
C SER A 64 42.13 -5.32 10.01
N ARG A 65 41.47 -4.41 10.74
CA ARG A 65 40.74 -3.27 10.17
C ARG A 65 41.63 -2.07 9.88
N LEU A 66 42.81 -1.98 10.49
CA LEU A 66 43.83 -0.98 10.20
C LEU A 66 44.86 -1.46 9.16
N SER A 67 44.70 -2.68 8.64
CA SER A 67 45.59 -3.22 7.61
C SER A 67 45.43 -2.47 6.28
N GLN A 68 46.53 -2.34 5.54
CA GLN A 68 46.56 -1.67 4.24
C GLN A 68 45.64 -2.36 3.22
N ASP A 69 45.56 -3.70 3.26
CA ASP A 69 44.67 -4.49 2.41
C ASP A 69 43.19 -4.16 2.66
N PHE A 70 42.81 -4.03 3.94
CA PHE A 70 41.44 -3.66 4.29
C PHE A 70 41.12 -2.24 3.84
N GLU A 71 42.04 -1.29 4.08
CA GLU A 71 41.87 0.11 3.69
C GLU A 71 41.67 0.27 2.18
N ALA A 72 42.44 -0.46 1.37
CA ALA A 72 42.30 -0.46 -0.09
C ALA A 72 40.92 -1.00 -0.54
N VAL A 73 40.44 -2.09 0.07
CA VAL A 73 39.11 -2.63 -0.24
C VAL A 73 38.00 -1.69 0.23
N HIS A 74 38.13 -1.13 1.43
CA HIS A 74 37.15 -0.24 2.04
C HIS A 74 36.99 1.05 1.24
N SER A 75 38.09 1.74 0.96
CA SER A 75 38.12 2.96 0.14
C SER A 75 37.58 2.70 -1.28
N GLY A 76 37.97 1.58 -1.91
CA GLY A 76 37.46 1.20 -3.23
C GLY A 76 35.96 0.92 -3.24
N GLN A 77 35.39 0.33 -2.19
CA GLN A 77 33.94 0.17 -2.05
C GLN A 77 33.23 1.50 -1.77
N SER A 78 33.82 2.37 -0.96
CA SER A 78 33.29 3.70 -0.66
C SER A 78 33.19 4.55 -1.93
N GLN A 79 34.26 4.64 -2.72
CA GLN A 79 34.28 5.36 -3.99
C GLN A 79 33.26 4.81 -5.01
N ARG A 80 33.05 3.47 -5.05
CA ARG A 80 32.01 2.87 -5.89
C ARG A 80 30.60 3.29 -5.44
N ARG A 81 30.38 3.43 -4.13
CA ARG A 81 29.10 3.89 -3.58
C ARG A 81 28.88 5.37 -3.84
N GLU A 82 29.90 6.20 -3.73
CA GLU A 82 29.84 7.63 -4.03
C GLU A 82 29.47 7.89 -5.49
N LYS A 83 30.06 7.12 -6.43
CA LYS A 83 29.73 7.18 -7.86
C LYS A 83 28.35 6.59 -8.21
N CYS A 84 27.60 6.08 -7.23
CA CYS A 84 26.29 5.47 -7.45
C CYS A 84 25.18 6.54 -7.44
N GLU A 85 24.98 7.21 -8.57
CA GLU A 85 23.98 8.27 -8.76
C GLU A 85 22.52 7.79 -8.59
N TYR A 86 22.25 6.52 -8.91
CA TYR A 86 20.89 5.95 -8.88
C TYR A 86 20.77 4.79 -7.89
N ASN A 87 19.99 4.97 -6.82
CA ASN A 87 19.66 3.92 -5.86
C ASN A 87 18.61 2.95 -6.41
N HIS A 88 18.85 1.65 -6.28
CA HIS A 88 18.05 0.61 -6.93
C HIS A 88 16.66 0.36 -6.34
N ARG A 89 15.63 0.32 -7.20
CA ARG A 89 14.34 -0.37 -6.95
C ARG A 89 13.99 -1.49 -7.96
N LEU A 90 14.71 -1.60 -9.08
CA LEU A 90 14.83 -2.78 -9.96
C LEU A 90 16.18 -2.65 -10.73
N SER A 91 16.58 -3.61 -11.57
CA SER A 91 17.88 -3.60 -12.30
C SER A 91 18.23 -2.24 -12.94
N ARG A 92 19.53 -1.93 -13.08
CA ARG A 92 20.15 -0.62 -13.42
C ARG A 92 19.51 0.19 -14.56
N LYS A 93 18.76 -0.43 -15.47
CA LYS A 93 18.03 0.26 -16.56
C LYS A 93 16.63 -0.35 -16.83
N GLY A 94 16.02 -1.02 -15.84
CA GLY A 94 14.70 -1.64 -15.97
C GLY A 94 14.64 -2.82 -16.96
N TYR A 95 13.45 -3.08 -17.51
CA TYR A 95 13.16 -4.22 -18.40
C TYR A 95 13.95 -4.22 -19.70
N LYS A 96 14.34 -3.05 -20.21
CA LYS A 96 15.14 -2.91 -21.43
C LYS A 96 16.47 -3.64 -21.31
N LYS A 97 17.25 -3.35 -20.26
CA LYS A 97 18.55 -3.99 -20.00
C LYS A 97 18.44 -5.46 -19.60
N ALA A 98 17.30 -5.89 -19.07
CA ALA A 98 17.07 -7.32 -18.82
C ALA A 98 16.96 -8.14 -20.12
N ARG A 99 16.76 -7.48 -21.28
CA ARG A 99 16.61 -8.08 -22.61
C ARG A 99 17.74 -7.69 -23.57
N GLU A 100 18.69 -6.87 -23.13
CA GLU A 100 19.91 -6.55 -23.87
C GLU A 100 20.90 -7.72 -23.77
N ASP A 101 21.55 -8.06 -24.88
CA ASP A 101 22.70 -8.96 -24.92
C ASP A 101 23.98 -8.24 -24.42
N LYS A 102 25.12 -8.95 -24.45
CA LYS A 102 26.40 -8.39 -23.98
C LYS A 102 26.88 -7.21 -24.85
N GLN A 103 26.37 -7.10 -26.07
CA GLN A 103 26.68 -6.07 -27.06
C GLN A 103 25.68 -4.90 -26.99
N GLY A 104 24.64 -4.99 -26.15
CA GLY A 104 23.63 -3.95 -25.98
C GLY A 104 22.48 -4.03 -27.00
N ASN A 105 22.41 -5.09 -27.80
CA ASN A 105 21.31 -5.33 -28.74
C ASN A 105 20.19 -6.14 -28.06
N ILE A 106 18.97 -5.94 -28.53
CA ILE A 106 17.82 -6.76 -28.11
C ILE A 106 17.58 -7.76 -29.25
N PRO A 107 17.85 -9.07 -29.07
CA PRO A 107 17.77 -10.04 -30.16
C PRO A 107 16.37 -10.21 -30.74
N ASP A 108 15.33 -10.03 -29.91
CA ASP A 108 13.94 -10.16 -30.35
C ASP A 108 13.44 -8.81 -30.92
N PRO A 109 13.09 -8.74 -32.22
CA PRO A 109 12.64 -7.51 -32.85
C PRO A 109 11.35 -6.96 -32.21
N LYS A 110 10.43 -7.81 -31.74
CA LYS A 110 9.20 -7.38 -31.08
C LYS A 110 9.48 -6.69 -29.75
N VAL A 111 10.46 -7.21 -29.01
CA VAL A 111 10.90 -6.61 -27.74
C VAL A 111 11.68 -5.31 -27.99
N ALA A 112 12.45 -5.26 -29.08
CA ALA A 112 13.18 -4.06 -29.48
C ALA A 112 12.25 -2.89 -29.83
N GLU A 113 11.16 -3.16 -30.55
CA GLU A 113 10.12 -2.15 -30.84
C GLU A 113 9.48 -1.61 -29.56
N LYS A 114 9.09 -2.50 -28.64
CA LYS A 114 8.52 -2.10 -27.35
C LYS A 114 9.53 -1.30 -26.50
N ALA A 115 10.81 -1.65 -26.54
CA ALA A 115 11.85 -0.90 -25.85
C ALA A 115 12.01 0.52 -26.40
N LYS A 116 11.99 0.69 -27.74
CA LYS A 116 12.01 2.01 -28.38
C LYS A 116 10.79 2.84 -27.96
N LEU A 117 9.60 2.23 -27.96
CA LEU A 117 8.36 2.88 -27.56
C LEU A 117 8.39 3.35 -26.09
N ILE A 118 8.97 2.55 -25.19
CA ILE A 118 9.18 2.96 -23.78
C ILE A 118 10.07 4.20 -23.69
N ASP A 119 11.15 4.27 -24.47
CA ASP A 119 12.06 5.42 -24.45
C ASP A 119 11.36 6.69 -24.96
N ASP A 120 10.53 6.58 -25.99
CA ASP A 120 9.80 7.72 -26.55
C ASP A 120 8.70 8.20 -25.60
N LEU A 121 7.96 7.30 -24.97
CA LEU A 121 6.98 7.64 -23.94
C LEU A 121 7.65 8.30 -22.72
N LYS A 122 8.82 7.83 -22.29
CA LYS A 122 9.60 8.50 -21.22
C LYS A 122 9.98 9.93 -21.59
N LYS A 123 10.40 10.17 -22.84
CA LYS A 123 10.69 11.52 -23.32
C LYS A 123 9.44 12.42 -23.28
N GLN A 124 8.27 11.90 -23.63
CA GLN A 124 7.02 12.65 -23.57
C GLN A 124 6.60 12.97 -22.12
N VAL A 125 6.79 12.03 -21.19
CA VAL A 125 6.57 12.26 -19.76
C VAL A 125 7.52 13.33 -19.22
N SER A 126 8.82 13.27 -19.56
CA SER A 126 9.78 14.29 -19.12
C SER A 126 9.50 15.69 -19.69
N LYS A 127 8.88 15.75 -20.87
CA LYS A 127 8.43 17.02 -21.50
C LYS A 127 7.11 17.52 -20.92
N GLY A 128 6.46 16.77 -20.04
CA GLY A 128 5.15 17.11 -19.47
C GLY A 128 3.98 16.97 -20.45
N THR A 129 4.22 16.49 -21.68
CA THR A 129 3.17 16.28 -22.69
C THR A 129 2.24 15.12 -22.31
N LEU A 130 2.77 14.13 -21.58
CA LEU A 130 2.05 12.94 -21.19
C LEU A 130 2.07 12.79 -19.66
N THR A 131 0.88 12.78 -19.06
CA THR A 131 0.71 12.53 -17.62
C THR A 131 0.48 11.04 -17.40
N VAL A 132 1.34 10.39 -16.62
CA VAL A 132 1.21 9.00 -16.19
C VAL A 132 0.77 8.97 -14.73
N SER A 133 -0.23 8.14 -14.41
CA SER A 133 -0.73 8.01 -13.03
C SER A 133 -1.26 6.61 -12.75
N GLY A 134 -1.01 6.13 -11.53
CA GLY A 134 -1.49 4.81 -11.08
C GLY A 134 -1.09 3.70 -12.05
N SER A 135 -2.08 2.87 -12.40
CA SER A 135 -1.93 1.76 -13.35
C SER A 135 -1.82 2.17 -14.82
N ASN A 136 -1.96 3.46 -15.14
CA ASN A 136 -1.67 4.00 -16.48
C ASN A 136 -0.24 4.51 -16.52
N ASP A 137 0.72 3.61 -16.29
CA ASP A 137 2.14 3.90 -16.31
C ASP A 137 2.76 3.72 -17.71
N VAL A 138 4.01 4.16 -17.87
CA VAL A 138 4.73 4.10 -19.16
C VAL A 138 4.79 2.68 -19.73
N LEU A 139 4.91 1.68 -18.85
CA LEU A 139 5.02 0.28 -19.26
C LEU A 139 3.69 -0.25 -19.78
N THR A 140 2.57 0.13 -19.16
CA THR A 140 1.22 -0.20 -19.59
C THR A 140 0.92 0.39 -20.97
N LEU A 141 1.27 1.66 -21.17
CA LEU A 141 1.13 2.33 -22.47
C LEU A 141 1.98 1.68 -23.57
N ALA A 142 3.23 1.34 -23.26
CA ALA A 142 4.11 0.71 -24.24
C ALA A 142 3.63 -0.70 -24.65
N LEU A 143 3.18 -1.50 -23.69
CA LEU A 143 2.73 -2.87 -23.96
C LEU A 143 1.33 -2.90 -24.59
N GLY A 144 0.49 -1.90 -24.35
CA GLY A 144 -0.89 -1.86 -24.85
C GLY A 144 -1.82 -2.85 -24.17
N THR A 145 -1.41 -3.39 -23.02
CA THR A 145 -2.19 -4.34 -22.22
C THR A 145 -2.54 -3.70 -20.90
N SER A 146 -3.78 -3.85 -20.43
CA SER A 146 -4.16 -3.41 -19.08
C SER A 146 -3.33 -4.13 -18.01
N GLU A 147 -3.08 -3.41 -16.91
CA GLU A 147 -2.38 -3.95 -15.76
C GLU A 147 -3.22 -5.04 -15.07
N HIS A 148 -2.57 -6.07 -14.53
CA HIS A 148 -3.28 -7.19 -13.93
C HIS A 148 -3.83 -6.79 -12.55
N GLY A 149 -5.09 -7.14 -12.28
CA GLY A 149 -5.73 -6.87 -11.00
C GLY A 149 -4.93 -7.44 -9.83
N GLY A 150 -4.63 -6.60 -8.84
CA GLY A 150 -3.98 -7.02 -7.59
C GLY A 150 -2.45 -7.06 -7.59
N ARG A 151 -1.78 -6.75 -8.71
CA ARG A 151 -0.30 -6.70 -8.77
C ARG A 151 0.21 -5.56 -9.62
N VAL A 152 1.22 -4.83 -9.12
CA VAL A 152 1.92 -3.81 -9.90
C VAL A 152 3.06 -4.44 -10.71
N ARG A 153 3.10 -4.20 -12.02
CA ARG A 153 4.16 -4.68 -12.91
C ARG A 153 5.48 -4.00 -12.55
N GLY A 154 6.58 -4.76 -12.58
CA GLY A 154 7.91 -4.22 -12.30
C GLY A 154 8.23 -3.94 -10.83
N VAL A 155 7.32 -4.19 -9.88
CA VAL A 155 7.54 -3.89 -8.45
C VAL A 155 7.88 -5.13 -7.61
N GLY A 156 7.74 -6.34 -8.17
CA GLY A 156 8.07 -7.60 -7.50
C GLY A 156 6.85 -8.44 -7.14
N ALA A 157 7.00 -9.40 -6.23
CA ALA A 157 5.91 -10.21 -5.69
C ALA A 157 5.47 -9.65 -4.32
N GLY A 158 4.16 -9.61 -4.05
CA GLY A 158 3.62 -9.19 -2.75
C GLY A 158 3.25 -7.71 -2.62
N VAL A 159 3.49 -6.87 -3.63
CA VAL A 159 3.07 -5.46 -3.61
C VAL A 159 1.77 -5.29 -4.40
N SER A 160 0.71 -4.92 -3.70
CA SER A 160 -0.58 -4.59 -4.31
C SER A 160 -0.59 -3.14 -4.81
N PRO A 161 -1.41 -2.81 -5.83
CA PRO A 161 -1.56 -1.43 -6.30
C PRO A 161 -1.95 -0.44 -5.19
N THR A 162 -2.77 -0.89 -4.24
CA THR A 162 -3.17 -0.09 -3.06
C THR A 162 -1.97 0.32 -2.21
N LEU A 163 -1.00 -0.58 -2.01
CA LEU A 163 0.21 -0.30 -1.24
C LEU A 163 1.24 0.53 -2.01
N PHE A 164 1.26 0.45 -3.34
CA PHE A 164 2.27 1.12 -4.17
C PHE A 164 1.88 2.56 -4.52
N PHE A 165 0.59 2.79 -4.78
CA PHE A 165 0.05 4.11 -5.16
C PHE A 165 -0.65 4.82 -3.99
N ASP A 166 -0.50 4.32 -2.76
CA ASP A 166 -1.14 4.85 -1.55
C ASP A 166 -2.65 5.09 -1.72
N LEU A 167 -3.34 4.19 -2.43
CA LEU A 167 -4.76 4.34 -2.70
C LEU A 167 -5.56 4.07 -1.42
N PRO A 168 -6.65 4.82 -1.17
CA PRO A 168 -7.52 4.54 -0.04
C PRO A 168 -8.07 3.12 -0.15
N ARG A 169 -8.02 2.38 0.96
CA ARG A 169 -8.49 1.00 1.02
C ARG A 169 -9.98 0.97 0.75
N GLN A 170 -10.40 0.42 -0.39
CA GLN A 170 -11.83 0.21 -0.64
C GLN A 170 -12.39 -0.74 0.43
N GLN A 171 -13.33 -0.23 1.23
CA GLN A 171 -14.05 -1.03 2.19
C GLN A 171 -15.01 -1.93 1.41
N ARG A 172 -14.79 -3.25 1.46
CA ARG A 172 -15.75 -4.23 0.93
C ARG A 172 -17.02 -4.14 1.76
N VAL A 173 -17.98 -3.32 1.33
CA VAL A 173 -19.37 -3.48 1.74
C VAL A 173 -19.83 -4.84 1.22
N LYS A 174 -20.23 -5.75 2.12
CA LYS A 174 -20.62 -7.10 1.70
C LYS A 174 -21.93 -6.96 0.92
N PHE A 175 -22.12 -7.77 -0.12
CA PHE A 175 -23.39 -7.81 -0.86
C PHE A 175 -24.59 -8.01 0.07
N ALA A 176 -24.40 -8.79 1.14
CA ALA A 176 -25.37 -8.94 2.23
C ALA A 176 -25.73 -7.63 2.94
N ASP A 177 -24.78 -6.71 3.11
CA ASP A 177 -25.02 -5.41 3.74
C ASP A 177 -25.86 -4.51 2.83
N LYS A 178 -25.58 -4.51 1.52
CA LYS A 178 -26.40 -3.82 0.51
C LYS A 178 -27.82 -4.39 0.41
N LEU A 179 -27.95 -5.71 0.43
CA LEU A 179 -29.26 -6.37 0.44
C LEU A 179 -30.04 -6.05 1.72
N LYS A 180 -29.38 -6.07 2.88
CA LYS A 180 -30.01 -5.68 4.16
C LYS A 180 -30.50 -4.24 4.12
N GLU A 181 -29.70 -3.32 3.60
CA GLU A 181 -30.07 -1.91 3.48
C GLU A 181 -31.27 -1.72 2.54
N SER A 182 -31.26 -2.37 1.37
CA SER A 182 -32.39 -2.35 0.43
C SER A 182 -33.67 -2.96 1.01
N VAL A 183 -33.59 -4.07 1.75
CA VAL A 183 -34.74 -4.70 2.39
C VAL A 183 -35.28 -3.81 3.53
N MET A 184 -34.39 -3.22 4.34
CA MET A 184 -34.80 -2.29 5.40
C MET A 184 -35.50 -1.04 4.84
N GLU A 185 -35.02 -0.50 3.72
CA GLU A 185 -35.65 0.62 3.03
C GLU A 185 -37.05 0.25 2.53
N ALA A 186 -37.19 -0.92 1.90
CA ALA A 186 -38.49 -1.42 1.42
C ALA A 186 -39.48 -1.64 2.57
N VAL A 187 -39.05 -2.22 3.69
CA VAL A 187 -39.89 -2.40 4.88
C VAL A 187 -40.34 -1.05 5.44
N ARG A 188 -39.44 -0.06 5.51
CA ARG A 188 -39.80 1.31 5.94
C ARG A 188 -40.85 1.94 5.04
N GLU A 189 -40.68 1.85 3.72
CA GLU A 189 -41.66 2.38 2.77
C GLU A 189 -43.02 1.69 2.89
N GLU A 190 -43.06 0.37 3.05
CA GLU A 190 -44.32 -0.34 3.27
C GLU A 190 -44.98 0.01 4.61
N THR A 191 -44.22 0.19 5.70
CA THR A 191 -44.78 0.64 6.98
C THR A 191 -45.39 2.03 6.89
N LYS A 192 -44.75 2.99 6.21
CA LYS A 192 -45.31 4.33 5.97
C LYS A 192 -46.60 4.26 5.16
N LYS A 193 -46.66 3.41 4.13
CA LYS A 193 -47.88 3.22 3.32
C LYS A 193 -49.01 2.61 4.13
N MET A 194 -48.73 1.59 4.95
CA MET A 194 -49.74 1.00 5.83
C MET A 194 -50.26 2.02 6.85
N GLU A 195 -49.37 2.82 7.44
CA GLU A 195 -49.76 3.87 8.38
C GLU A 195 -50.62 4.95 7.70
N ALA A 196 -50.27 5.37 6.48
CA ALA A 196 -51.07 6.31 5.70
C ALA A 196 -52.46 5.74 5.35
N ARG A 197 -52.53 4.47 4.93
CA ARG A 197 -53.81 3.79 4.66
C ARG A 197 -54.67 3.67 5.91
N ALA A 198 -54.07 3.33 7.05
CA ALA A 198 -54.76 3.26 8.33
C ALA A 198 -55.33 4.64 8.71
N LYS A 199 -54.51 5.69 8.65
CA LYS A 199 -54.96 7.08 8.92
C LYS A 199 -56.10 7.50 7.99
N GLN A 200 -56.02 7.16 6.70
CA GLN A 200 -57.06 7.47 5.73
C GLN A 200 -58.37 6.73 6.03
N SER A 201 -58.30 5.43 6.34
CA SER A 201 -59.48 4.63 6.69
C SER A 201 -60.19 5.15 7.95
N VAL A 202 -59.43 5.55 8.97
CA VAL A 202 -59.99 6.16 10.19
C VAL A 202 -60.64 7.51 9.87
N LEU A 203 -60.00 8.34 9.05
CA LEU A 203 -60.56 9.62 8.64
C LEU A 203 -61.87 9.45 7.86
N GLU A 204 -61.96 8.45 6.97
CA GLU A 204 -63.19 8.15 6.24
C GLU A 204 -64.30 7.63 7.16
N ALA A 205 -63.98 6.77 8.13
CA ALA A 205 -64.96 6.32 9.12
C ALA A 205 -65.52 7.51 9.93
N VAL A 206 -64.66 8.41 10.41
CA VAL A 206 -65.08 9.62 11.13
C VAL A 206 -65.93 10.55 10.24
N ARG A 207 -65.59 10.68 8.95
CA ARG A 207 -66.41 11.46 8.00
C ARG A 207 -67.79 10.82 7.81
N ALA A 208 -67.86 9.51 7.65
CA ALA A 208 -69.13 8.79 7.51
C ALA A 208 -70.00 8.94 8.77
N GLU A 209 -69.42 8.81 9.97
CA GLU A 209 -70.12 9.05 11.23
C GLU A 209 -70.64 10.49 11.34
N ARG A 210 -69.85 11.49 10.94
CA ARG A 210 -70.28 12.90 10.89
C ARG A 210 -71.46 13.10 9.94
N GLU A 211 -71.44 12.48 8.76
CA GLU A 211 -72.55 12.58 7.80
C GLU A 211 -73.81 11.91 8.32
N ILE A 212 -73.70 10.76 8.97
CA ILE A 212 -74.83 10.08 9.62
C ILE A 212 -75.43 10.98 10.69
N LEU A 213 -74.59 11.59 11.53
CA LEU A 213 -75.02 12.51 12.58
C LEU A 213 -75.69 13.77 12.01
N LEU A 214 -75.13 14.38 10.97
CA LEU A 214 -75.74 15.55 10.30
C LEU A 214 -77.12 15.21 9.70
N LYS A 215 -77.29 14.01 9.12
CA LYS A 215 -78.58 13.54 8.61
C LYS A 215 -79.60 13.31 9.73
N GLN A 216 -79.18 12.82 10.89
CA GLN A 216 -80.06 12.71 12.07
C GLN A 216 -80.46 14.08 12.61
N PHE A 217 -79.53 15.03 12.68
CA PHE A 217 -79.82 16.39 13.16
C PHE A 217 -80.78 17.16 12.25
N SER A 218 -80.67 17.04 10.93
CA SER A 218 -81.59 17.72 10.00
C SER A 218 -83.02 17.18 10.05
N GLN A 219 -83.21 15.93 10.46
CA GLN A 219 -84.55 15.34 10.69
C GLN A 219 -85.19 15.83 11.99
N LEU A 220 -84.38 16.15 13.01
CA LEU A 220 -84.85 16.60 14.34
C LEU A 220 -85.07 18.12 14.42
N ILE A 221 -84.36 18.92 13.61
CA ILE A 221 -84.45 20.39 13.62
C ILE A 221 -84.68 20.89 12.18
N PRO A 222 -85.95 21.15 11.77
CA PRO A 222 -86.23 21.78 10.48
C PRO A 222 -85.66 23.20 10.47
N ASN A 223 -84.78 23.49 9.49
CA ASN A 223 -84.01 24.74 9.30
C ASN A 223 -82.62 24.85 9.96
N PHE A 224 -81.97 23.74 10.33
CA PHE A 224 -80.56 23.77 10.74
C PHE A 224 -79.62 24.14 9.57
N ILE A 225 -78.98 25.31 9.63
CA ILE A 225 -77.99 25.78 8.64
C ILE A 225 -76.59 25.50 9.20
N PRO A 226 -75.79 24.58 8.62
CA PRO A 226 -74.47 24.26 9.15
C PRO A 226 -73.46 25.36 8.78
N THR A 227 -73.32 26.38 9.64
CA THR A 227 -72.27 27.39 9.51
C THR A 227 -71.00 26.95 10.23
N CYS A 228 -70.22 26.05 9.64
CA CYS A 228 -68.80 25.93 10.01
C CYS A 228 -68.01 25.20 8.91
N SER A 229 -67.47 25.97 7.97
CA SER A 229 -66.29 25.56 7.21
C SER A 229 -65.09 25.65 8.14
N VAL A 230 -64.70 24.55 8.76
CA VAL A 230 -63.33 24.40 9.28
C VAL A 230 -62.54 23.71 8.18
N LYS A 231 -61.74 24.50 7.45
CA LYS A 231 -60.72 23.98 6.54
C LYS A 231 -59.59 23.39 7.39
N LEU A 232 -59.31 22.11 7.20
CA LEU A 232 -58.02 21.48 7.52
C LEU A 232 -57.09 21.65 6.33
#